data_AF-A0A1Y4QSA2-F1
#
_entry.id   AF-A0A1Y4QSA2-F1
#
_cell.length_a   1.000
_cell.length_b   1.000
_cell.length_c   1.000
_cell.angle_alpha   90.00
_cell.angle_beta   90.00
_cell.angle_gamma   90.00
#
_symmetry.space_group_name_H-M   'P 1'
#
loop_
_entity.id
_entity.type
_entity.pdbx_description
1 polymer ?
#
loop_
_entity_poly.entity_id
_entity_poly.type
_entity_poly.pdbx_seq_one_letter_code
_entity_poly.pdbx_strand_id
1 'polypeptide(L)'
;MEISWIQAALLGLFACLSSMPGLGGTSIGNYTLGRPLIGGLVCGIILGDIYTGILVGVAMQVVYIALVTPGGTVSADVRAVSYIGIPLAMIALKSYGLDAGSADGQAMATSFGTMVGTLGTVLFYGTATINLVWQHMGWKAVENGNFKKLYLVNMGLPWISHIICSFIPTLIMCKMGAPMVDLIKSYLPMDGIAMMTLFTVGSLLPCVGIAILLKQIVTKAIDFIPFFFGFTLAAALGINLVSATIIAGMFALINYRIKMLTLNKTVAVSDDEDDEEDI
;
A
#
# COMPACT_ATOMS: atom_id res chain seq x y z
N MET A 1 -12.24 -18.80 -18.46
CA MET A 1 -11.12 -18.11 -19.14
C MET A 1 -9.84 -18.78 -18.70
N GLU A 2 -8.96 -19.14 -19.63
CA GLU A 2 -7.66 -19.71 -19.28
C GLU A 2 -6.55 -18.69 -19.54
N ILE A 3 -5.69 -18.47 -18.55
CA ILE A 3 -4.51 -17.61 -18.69
C ILE A 3 -3.39 -18.43 -19.33
N SER A 4 -2.82 -17.95 -20.43
CA SER A 4 -1.64 -18.57 -21.06
C SER A 4 -0.39 -18.36 -20.20
N TRP A 5 0.64 -19.20 -20.38
CA TRP A 5 1.92 -19.01 -19.67
C TRP A 5 2.56 -17.66 -19.95
N ILE A 6 2.39 -17.13 -21.16
CA ILE A 6 2.89 -15.81 -21.56
C ILE A 6 2.14 -14.71 -20.80
N GLN A 7 0.81 -14.79 -20.74
CA GLN A 7 0.01 -13.83 -19.97
C GLN A 7 0.34 -13.90 -18.47
N ALA A 8 0.49 -15.09 -17.89
CA ALA A 8 0.88 -15.26 -16.50
C ALA A 8 2.28 -14.70 -16.21
N ALA A 9 3.24 -14.90 -17.14
CA ALA A 9 4.58 -14.33 -17.02
C ALA A 9 4.58 -12.79 -17.14
N LEU A 10 3.76 -12.22 -18.02
CA LEU A 10 3.58 -10.77 -18.11
C LEU A 10 2.98 -10.20 -16.83
N LEU A 11 1.96 -10.83 -16.27
CA LEU A 11 1.38 -10.43 -14.97
C LEU A 11 2.42 -10.51 -13.84
N GLY A 12 3.21 -11.59 -13.79
CA GLY A 12 4.30 -11.73 -12.83
C GLY A 12 5.39 -10.67 -13.00
N LEU A 13 5.73 -10.32 -14.23
CA LEU A 13 6.69 -9.25 -14.53
C LEU A 13 6.17 -7.90 -14.04
N PHE A 14 4.91 -7.57 -14.34
CA PHE A 14 4.31 -6.33 -13.86
C PHE A 14 4.17 -6.29 -12.33
N ALA A 15 3.94 -7.43 -11.68
CA ALA A 15 4.02 -7.51 -10.22
C ALA A 15 5.42 -7.17 -9.69
N CYS A 16 6.50 -7.60 -10.35
CA CYS A 16 7.85 -7.17 -9.97
C CYS A 16 8.09 -5.68 -10.26
N LEU A 17 7.66 -5.20 -11.42
CA LEU A 17 7.81 -3.80 -11.84
C LEU A 17 7.02 -2.83 -10.97
N SER A 18 5.93 -3.27 -10.35
CA SER A 18 5.13 -2.48 -9.44
C SER A 18 5.71 -2.42 -8.02
N SER A 19 6.94 -2.88 -7.81
CA SER A 19 7.60 -2.84 -6.51
C SER A 19 8.78 -1.86 -6.49
N MET A 20 9.39 -1.65 -5.31
CA MET A 20 10.43 -0.63 -5.06
C MET A 20 11.61 -0.60 -6.05
N PRO A 21 12.18 -1.73 -6.51
CA PRO A 21 13.24 -1.73 -7.53
C PRO A 21 12.72 -1.69 -8.98
N GLY A 22 11.40 -1.61 -9.16
CA GLY A 22 10.73 -1.57 -10.46
C GLY A 22 10.76 -0.19 -11.14
N LEU A 23 10.05 -0.09 -12.26
CA LEU A 23 10.12 1.00 -13.24
C LEU A 23 9.92 2.37 -12.57
N GLY A 24 11.00 3.16 -12.42
CA GLY A 24 10.95 4.51 -11.85
C GLY A 24 10.79 4.59 -10.32
N GLY A 25 11.15 3.53 -9.58
CA GLY A 25 11.20 3.53 -8.12
C GLY A 25 9.82 3.65 -7.45
N THR A 26 9.78 4.27 -6.27
CA THR A 26 8.56 4.37 -5.45
C THR A 26 7.40 5.06 -6.17
N SER A 27 7.67 6.09 -6.96
CA SER A 27 6.62 6.93 -7.55
C SER A 27 5.90 6.25 -8.71
N ILE A 28 6.65 5.62 -9.62
CA ILE A 28 6.07 5.00 -10.83
C ILE A 28 5.76 3.52 -10.57
N GLY A 29 6.71 2.76 -10.04
CA GLY A 29 6.52 1.34 -9.75
C GLY A 29 5.50 1.12 -8.64
N ASN A 30 5.84 1.51 -7.42
CA ASN A 30 5.01 1.21 -6.26
C ASN A 30 3.68 1.98 -6.26
N TYR A 31 3.73 3.31 -6.43
CA TYR A 31 2.55 4.15 -6.24
C TYR A 31 1.62 4.21 -7.46
N THR A 32 2.14 4.05 -8.68
CA THR A 32 1.31 4.09 -9.89
C THR A 32 0.94 2.67 -10.34
N LEU A 33 1.92 1.84 -10.71
CA LEU A 33 1.67 0.48 -11.20
C LEU A 33 1.11 -0.46 -10.12
N GLY A 34 1.38 -0.19 -8.84
CA GLY A 34 0.89 -1.01 -7.73
C GLY A 34 -0.58 -0.74 -7.36
N ARG A 35 -1.21 0.30 -7.91
CA ARG A 35 -2.60 0.66 -7.57
C ARG A 35 -3.61 -0.12 -8.41
N PRO A 36 -4.68 -0.68 -7.79
CA PRO A 36 -5.65 -1.52 -8.49
C PRO A 36 -6.28 -0.90 -9.75
N LEU A 37 -6.45 0.42 -9.83
CA LEU A 37 -6.98 1.05 -11.05
C LEU A 37 -6.04 0.88 -12.25
N ILE A 38 -4.76 1.18 -12.08
CA ILE A 38 -3.73 1.01 -13.12
C ILE A 38 -3.48 -0.48 -13.36
N GLY A 39 -3.41 -1.27 -12.28
CA GLY A 39 -3.30 -2.73 -12.36
C GLY A 39 -4.43 -3.36 -13.15
N GLY A 40 -5.66 -2.85 -13.01
CA GLY A 40 -6.85 -3.30 -13.73
C GLY A 40 -6.79 -3.02 -15.22
N LEU A 41 -6.31 -1.84 -15.60
CA LEU A 41 -6.02 -1.51 -17.00
C LEU A 41 -4.98 -2.47 -17.59
N VAL A 42 -3.86 -2.67 -16.90
CA VAL A 42 -2.76 -3.54 -17.37
C VAL A 42 -3.22 -4.98 -17.47
N CYS A 43 -3.90 -5.51 -16.45
CA CYS A 43 -4.45 -6.86 -16.46
C CYS A 43 -5.49 -7.03 -17.57
N GLY A 44 -6.37 -6.03 -17.77
CA GLY A 44 -7.35 -6.04 -18.85
C GLY A 44 -6.72 -6.08 -20.25
N ILE A 45 -5.62 -5.34 -20.47
CA ILE A 45 -4.85 -5.40 -21.71
C ILE A 45 -4.23 -6.79 -21.90
N ILE A 46 -3.59 -7.34 -20.87
CA ILE A 46 -2.92 -8.64 -20.95
C ILE A 46 -3.93 -9.78 -21.19
N LEU A 47 -5.10 -9.71 -20.54
CA LEU A 47 -6.14 -10.74 -20.60
C LEU A 47 -7.13 -10.54 -21.76
N GLY A 48 -7.06 -9.40 -22.47
CA GLY A 48 -7.91 -9.09 -23.62
C GLY A 48 -9.32 -8.60 -23.27
N ASP A 49 -9.58 -8.24 -22.02
CA ASP A 49 -10.86 -7.68 -21.55
C ASP A 49 -10.60 -6.44 -20.68
N ILE A 50 -10.42 -5.31 -21.36
CA ILE A 50 -10.10 -4.03 -20.72
C ILE A 50 -11.27 -3.51 -19.88
N TYR A 51 -12.49 -3.67 -20.36
CA TYR A 51 -13.69 -3.18 -19.68
C TYR A 51 -13.85 -3.85 -18.30
N THR A 52 -13.83 -5.18 -18.28
CA THR A 52 -13.90 -5.94 -17.04
C THR A 52 -12.69 -5.66 -16.14
N GLY A 53 -11.49 -5.55 -16.71
CA GLY A 53 -10.28 -5.22 -15.96
C GLY A 53 -10.35 -3.87 -15.24
N ILE A 54 -10.86 -2.82 -15.90
CA ILE A 54 -11.03 -1.50 -15.30
C ILE A 54 -12.11 -1.54 -14.20
N LEU A 55 -13.26 -2.18 -14.45
CA LEU A 55 -14.34 -2.24 -13.45
C LEU A 55 -13.92 -2.98 -12.18
N VAL A 56 -13.25 -4.13 -12.33
CA VAL A 56 -12.67 -4.88 -11.21
C VAL A 56 -11.61 -4.05 -10.49
N GLY A 57 -10.75 -3.36 -11.26
CA GLY A 57 -9.73 -2.46 -10.71
C GLY A 57 -10.31 -1.30 -9.90
N VAL A 58 -11.40 -0.67 -10.37
CA VAL A 58 -12.12 0.40 -9.66
C VAL A 58 -12.71 -0.12 -8.35
N ALA A 59 -13.39 -1.27 -8.40
CA ALA A 59 -14.00 -1.87 -7.20
C ALA A 59 -12.93 -2.15 -6.12
N MET A 60 -11.80 -2.75 -6.51
CA MET A 60 -10.69 -2.98 -5.58
C MET A 60 -9.99 -1.69 -5.15
N GLN A 61 -9.89 -0.69 -6.03
CA GLN A 61 -9.26 0.60 -5.72
C GLN A 61 -10.01 1.33 -4.60
N VAL A 62 -11.35 1.26 -4.57
CA VAL A 62 -12.16 1.89 -3.52
C VAL A 62 -11.80 1.35 -2.13
N VAL A 63 -11.54 0.04 -2.01
CA VAL A 63 -11.14 -0.62 -0.76
C VAL A 63 -9.78 -0.09 -0.27
N TYR A 64 -8.87 0.18 -1.20
CA TYR A 64 -7.48 0.53 -0.89
C TYR A 64 -7.15 2.01 -1.12
N ILE A 65 -8.15 2.86 -1.34
CA ILE A 65 -7.94 4.27 -1.71
C ILE A 65 -7.19 5.04 -0.61
N ALA A 66 -7.50 4.72 0.65
CA ALA A 66 -6.88 5.30 1.83
C ALA A 66 -5.68 4.48 2.34
N LEU A 67 -5.28 3.41 1.63
CA LEU A 67 -4.15 2.61 2.05
C LEU A 67 -2.87 3.44 1.91
N VAL A 68 -2.32 3.78 3.07
CA VAL A 68 -0.98 4.29 3.29
C VAL A 68 -0.21 3.26 4.12
N THR A 69 1.12 3.31 4.07
CA THR A 69 2.01 2.39 4.78
C THR A 69 2.81 3.17 5.82
N PRO A 70 2.21 3.55 6.96
CA PRO A 70 2.94 4.34 7.93
C PRO A 70 3.94 3.47 8.68
N GLY A 71 5.16 3.97 8.89
CA GLY A 71 6.17 3.22 9.64
C GLY A 71 6.66 1.93 8.97
N GLY A 72 6.38 1.73 7.68
CA GLY A 72 6.79 0.53 6.94
C GLY A 72 5.92 -0.71 7.22
N THR A 73 4.81 -0.60 7.95
CA THR A 73 3.86 -1.70 8.15
C THR A 73 2.87 -1.76 6.99
N VAL A 74 2.91 -2.83 6.21
CA VAL A 74 2.00 -3.07 5.09
C VAL A 74 0.84 -3.89 5.61
N SER A 75 -0.36 -3.30 5.71
CA SER A 75 -1.56 -4.02 6.12
C SER A 75 -2.15 -4.88 5.00
N ALA A 76 -2.01 -4.42 3.75
CA ALA A 76 -2.35 -5.16 2.54
C ALA A 76 -1.39 -4.78 1.41
N ASP A 77 -0.94 -5.78 0.65
CA ASP A 77 -0.07 -5.53 -0.50
C ASP A 77 -0.89 -5.25 -1.77
N VAL A 78 -1.00 -3.98 -2.14
CA VAL A 78 -1.74 -3.52 -3.33
C VAL A 78 -1.16 -4.04 -4.65
N ARG A 79 0.11 -4.43 -4.69
CA ARG A 79 0.68 -5.11 -5.86
C ARG A 79 0.05 -6.48 -6.06
N ALA A 80 -0.10 -7.26 -4.98
CA ALA A 80 -0.73 -8.57 -5.06
C ALA A 80 -2.21 -8.43 -5.45
N VAL A 81 -2.91 -7.45 -4.88
CA VAL A 81 -4.28 -7.10 -5.29
C VAL A 81 -4.35 -6.84 -6.80
N SER A 82 -3.42 -6.02 -7.31
CA SER A 82 -3.41 -5.59 -8.70
C SER A 82 -3.09 -6.70 -9.70
N TYR A 83 -2.10 -7.55 -9.42
CA TYR A 83 -1.57 -8.51 -10.42
C TYR A 83 -1.91 -9.98 -10.15
N ILE A 84 -2.49 -10.29 -8.99
CA ILE A 84 -3.06 -11.61 -8.67
C ILE A 84 -4.57 -11.49 -8.48
N GLY A 85 -5.01 -10.54 -7.66
CA GLY A 85 -6.41 -10.37 -7.30
C GLY A 85 -7.29 -10.06 -8.51
N ILE A 86 -6.90 -9.06 -9.31
CA ILE A 86 -7.66 -8.65 -10.49
C ILE A 86 -7.77 -9.78 -11.52
N PRO A 87 -6.68 -10.43 -11.99
CA PRO A 87 -6.79 -11.56 -12.91
C PRO A 87 -7.70 -12.70 -12.41
N LEU A 88 -7.60 -13.06 -11.12
CA LEU A 88 -8.45 -14.11 -10.54
C LEU A 88 -9.91 -13.69 -10.47
N ALA A 89 -10.20 -12.44 -10.09
CA ALA A 89 -11.55 -11.90 -10.07
C ALA A 89 -12.17 -11.86 -11.49
N MET A 90 -11.40 -11.44 -12.50
CA MET A 90 -11.85 -11.45 -13.90
C MET A 90 -12.19 -12.87 -14.38
N ILE A 91 -11.38 -13.88 -14.01
CA ILE A 91 -11.69 -15.29 -14.31
C ILE A 91 -12.97 -15.70 -13.61
N ALA A 92 -13.11 -15.41 -12.32
CA ALA A 92 -14.26 -15.82 -11.53
C ALA A 92 -15.56 -15.24 -12.09
N LEU A 93 -15.60 -13.92 -12.34
CA LEU A 93 -16.77 -13.24 -12.93
C LEU A 93 -17.20 -13.90 -14.25
N LYS A 94 -16.24 -14.17 -15.13
CA LYS A 94 -16.53 -14.81 -16.41
C LYS A 94 -17.03 -16.26 -16.25
N SER A 95 -16.47 -17.00 -15.29
CA SER A 95 -16.91 -18.37 -15.00
C SER A 95 -18.31 -18.42 -14.40
N TYR A 96 -18.70 -17.41 -13.62
CA TYR A 96 -20.04 -17.29 -13.05
C TYR A 96 -21.04 -16.58 -13.99
N GLY A 97 -20.58 -16.06 -15.13
CA GLY A 97 -21.42 -15.27 -16.04
C GLY A 97 -21.91 -13.96 -15.42
N LEU A 98 -21.18 -13.43 -14.43
CA LEU A 98 -21.54 -12.20 -13.73
C LEU A 98 -20.97 -10.99 -14.45
N ASP A 99 -21.79 -9.95 -14.60
CA ASP A 99 -21.35 -8.66 -15.10
C ASP A 99 -20.49 -7.94 -14.04
N ALA A 100 -19.31 -7.46 -14.44
CA ALA A 100 -18.38 -6.77 -13.54
C ALA A 100 -18.91 -5.44 -13.00
N GLY A 101 -19.87 -4.82 -13.70
CA GLY A 101 -20.53 -3.58 -13.29
C GLY A 101 -21.68 -3.81 -12.31
N SER A 102 -22.21 -5.02 -12.22
CA SER A 102 -23.27 -5.39 -11.27
C SER A 102 -22.78 -5.32 -9.81
N ALA A 103 -23.72 -5.15 -8.87
CA ALA A 103 -23.42 -5.13 -7.44
C ALA A 103 -22.72 -6.42 -6.98
N ASP A 104 -23.19 -7.58 -7.47
CA ASP A 104 -22.61 -8.88 -7.17
C ASP A 104 -21.21 -9.04 -7.77
N GLY A 105 -21.00 -8.49 -8.97
CA GLY A 105 -19.69 -8.49 -9.62
C GLY A 105 -18.66 -7.64 -8.89
N GLN A 106 -19.04 -6.45 -8.44
CA GLN A 106 -18.21 -5.56 -7.63
C GLN A 106 -17.91 -6.15 -6.24
N ALA A 107 -18.89 -6.80 -5.60
CA ALA A 107 -18.71 -7.48 -4.34
C ALA A 107 -17.73 -8.66 -4.47
N MET A 108 -17.84 -9.44 -5.56
CA MET A 108 -16.89 -10.51 -5.86
C MET A 108 -15.48 -9.96 -6.08
N ALA A 109 -15.31 -8.92 -6.90
CA ALA A 109 -14.02 -8.26 -7.10
C ALA A 109 -13.41 -7.78 -5.78
N THR A 110 -14.21 -7.14 -4.92
CA THR A 110 -13.79 -6.68 -3.60
C THR A 110 -13.33 -7.84 -2.70
N SER A 111 -14.09 -8.94 -2.69
CA SER A 111 -13.75 -10.14 -1.92
C SER A 111 -12.41 -10.74 -2.35
N PHE A 112 -12.18 -10.90 -3.66
CA PHE A 112 -10.90 -11.35 -4.20
C PHE A 112 -9.76 -10.40 -3.85
N GLY A 113 -9.98 -9.09 -4.00
CA GLY A 113 -8.99 -8.08 -3.66
C GLY A 113 -8.57 -8.18 -2.20
N THR A 114 -9.54 -8.37 -1.32
CA THR A 114 -9.31 -8.44 0.12
C THR A 114 -8.57 -9.71 0.53
N MET A 115 -8.96 -10.87 0.01
CA MET A 115 -8.24 -12.13 0.26
C MET A 115 -6.80 -12.08 -0.24
N VAL A 116 -6.61 -11.62 -1.49
CA VAL A 116 -5.28 -11.59 -2.11
C VAL A 116 -4.40 -10.50 -1.51
N GLY A 117 -4.97 -9.38 -1.04
CA GLY A 117 -4.23 -8.33 -0.33
C GLY A 117 -3.54 -8.86 0.92
N THR A 118 -4.24 -9.70 1.69
CA THR A 118 -3.70 -10.38 2.88
C THR A 118 -2.59 -11.37 2.53
N LEU A 119 -2.81 -12.22 1.51
CA LEU A 119 -1.78 -13.14 1.02
C LEU A 119 -0.54 -12.36 0.51
N GLY A 120 -0.77 -11.25 -0.17
CA GLY A 120 0.25 -10.33 -0.63
C GLY A 120 1.10 -9.76 0.50
N THR A 121 0.51 -9.49 1.67
CA THR A 121 1.27 -9.04 2.85
C THR A 121 2.34 -10.05 3.26
N VAL A 122 2.03 -11.36 3.22
CA VAL A 122 3.00 -12.43 3.48
C VAL A 122 4.11 -12.42 2.43
N LEU A 123 3.77 -12.28 1.15
CA LEU A 123 4.73 -12.17 0.05
C LEU A 123 5.62 -10.92 0.18
N PHE A 124 5.06 -9.81 0.61
CA PHE A 124 5.77 -8.57 0.88
C PHE A 124 6.78 -8.75 2.01
N TYR A 125 6.37 -9.32 3.15
CA TYR A 125 7.28 -9.57 4.27
C TYR A 125 8.33 -10.65 3.96
N GLY A 126 8.00 -11.65 3.13
CA GLY A 126 8.98 -12.58 2.58
C GLY A 126 10.05 -11.85 1.76
N THR A 127 9.63 -10.94 0.88
CA THR A 127 10.55 -10.09 0.11
C THR A 127 11.43 -9.25 1.03
N ALA A 128 10.83 -8.61 2.05
CA ALA A 128 11.55 -7.79 3.03
C ALA A 128 12.59 -8.62 3.80
N THR A 129 12.23 -9.85 4.18
CA THR A 129 13.11 -10.78 4.92
C THR A 129 14.33 -11.16 4.10
N ILE A 130 14.15 -11.53 2.82
CA ILE A 130 15.28 -11.84 1.94
C ILE A 130 16.14 -10.59 1.72
N ASN A 131 15.52 -9.41 1.60
CA ASN A 131 16.24 -8.15 1.44
C ASN A 131 17.15 -7.80 2.64
N LEU A 132 16.90 -8.32 3.84
CA LEU A 132 17.81 -8.16 4.98
C LEU A 132 19.18 -8.80 4.72
N VAL A 133 19.23 -9.91 3.97
CA VAL A 133 20.49 -10.55 3.58
C VAL A 133 21.32 -9.61 2.70
N TRP A 134 20.66 -8.96 1.73
CA TRP A 134 21.32 -7.98 0.86
C TRP A 134 21.78 -6.75 1.65
N GLN A 135 20.97 -6.27 2.58
CA GLN A 135 21.33 -5.16 3.47
C GLN A 135 22.56 -5.48 4.31
N HIS A 136 22.69 -6.70 4.84
CA HIS A 136 23.89 -7.12 5.56
C HIS A 136 25.16 -7.05 4.68
N MET A 137 25.06 -7.46 3.41
CA MET A 137 26.15 -7.30 2.44
C MET A 137 26.45 -5.82 2.13
N GLY A 138 25.43 -4.97 2.13
CA GLY A 138 25.55 -3.52 1.97
C GLY A 138 26.33 -2.87 3.11
N TRP A 139 25.98 -3.17 4.35
CA TRP A 139 26.69 -2.66 5.54
C TRP A 139 28.18 -3.02 5.51
N LYS A 140 28.51 -4.28 5.22
CA LYS A 140 29.90 -4.71 5.05
C LYS A 140 30.61 -3.98 3.91
N ALA A 141 29.90 -3.59 2.85
CA ALA A 141 30.49 -2.81 1.77
C ALA A 141 30.79 -1.36 2.18
N VAL A 142 29.93 -0.76 3.01
CA VAL A 142 30.15 0.58 3.60
C VAL A 142 31.37 0.58 4.50
N GLU A 143 31.49 -0.40 5.40
CA GLU A 143 32.63 -0.53 6.32
C GLU A 143 33.97 -0.63 5.58
N ASN A 144 33.97 -1.30 4.41
CA ASN A 144 35.14 -1.45 3.56
C ASN A 144 35.34 -0.30 2.56
N GLY A 145 34.56 0.78 2.63
CA GLY A 145 34.65 1.93 1.74
C GLY A 145 34.26 1.66 0.27
N ASN A 146 33.65 0.50 -0.03
CA ASN A 146 33.28 0.11 -1.38
C ASN A 146 31.84 0.54 -1.72
N PHE A 147 31.66 1.84 -1.93
CA PHE A 147 30.35 2.43 -2.24
C PHE A 147 29.78 1.98 -3.59
N LYS A 148 30.61 1.55 -4.55
CA LYS A 148 30.12 1.05 -5.84
C LYS A 148 29.28 -0.22 -5.69
N LYS A 149 29.60 -1.06 -4.69
CA LYS A 149 28.85 -2.27 -4.40
C LYS A 149 27.43 -1.98 -3.87
N LEU A 150 27.18 -0.77 -3.35
CA LEU A 150 25.85 -0.35 -2.91
C LEU A 150 24.84 -0.24 -4.05
N TYR A 151 25.28 0.10 -5.26
CA TYR A 151 24.37 0.10 -6.43
C TYR A 151 23.84 -1.30 -6.71
N LEU A 152 24.71 -2.32 -6.63
CA LEU A 152 24.30 -3.72 -6.80
C LEU A 152 23.36 -4.16 -5.68
N VAL A 153 23.65 -3.79 -4.43
CA VAL A 153 22.83 -4.15 -3.26
C VAL A 153 21.46 -3.46 -3.28
N ASN A 154 21.38 -2.22 -3.74
CA ASN A 154 20.12 -1.46 -3.75
C ASN A 154 19.29 -1.67 -5.02
N MET A 155 19.93 -1.87 -6.18
CA MET A 155 19.22 -1.92 -7.47
C MET A 155 19.25 -3.29 -8.15
N GLY A 156 20.22 -4.15 -7.83
CA GLY A 156 20.40 -5.45 -8.48
C GLY A 156 19.84 -6.62 -7.65
N LEU A 157 20.43 -6.88 -6.49
CA LEU A 157 20.11 -8.03 -5.64
C LEU A 157 18.63 -8.11 -5.23
N PRO A 158 17.91 -7.00 -4.94
CA PRO A 158 16.50 -7.07 -4.59
C PRO A 158 15.62 -7.71 -5.67
N TRP A 159 16.00 -7.63 -6.96
CA TRP A 159 15.26 -8.31 -8.03
C TRP A 159 15.15 -9.82 -7.81
N ILE A 160 16.16 -10.45 -7.20
CA ILE A 160 16.12 -11.87 -6.87
C ILE A 160 15.00 -12.13 -5.85
N SER A 161 14.91 -11.32 -4.79
CA SER A 161 13.82 -11.39 -3.81
C SER A 161 12.46 -11.21 -4.47
N HIS A 162 12.34 -10.24 -5.40
CA HIS A 162 11.08 -9.99 -6.10
C HIS A 162 10.72 -11.11 -7.07
N ILE A 163 11.69 -11.76 -7.72
CA ILE A 163 11.39 -12.93 -8.57
C ILE A 163 10.85 -14.07 -7.70
N ILE A 164 11.50 -14.35 -6.58
CA ILE A 164 11.11 -15.46 -5.69
C ILE A 164 9.76 -15.20 -5.02
N CYS A 165 9.56 -14.01 -4.46
CA CYS A 165 8.39 -13.70 -3.65
C CYS A 165 7.25 -12.98 -4.40
N SER A 166 7.47 -12.52 -5.62
CA SER A 166 6.45 -11.80 -6.40
C SER A 166 6.20 -12.44 -7.77
N PHE A 167 7.24 -12.66 -8.58
CA PHE A 167 7.08 -13.21 -9.94
C PHE A 167 6.54 -14.63 -9.91
N ILE A 168 7.22 -15.54 -9.21
CA ILE A 168 6.87 -16.96 -9.17
C ILE A 168 5.46 -17.17 -8.58
N PRO A 169 5.12 -16.56 -7.41
CA PRO A 169 3.77 -16.72 -6.86
C PRO A 169 2.70 -16.16 -7.79
N THR A 170 2.92 -14.99 -8.40
CA THR A 170 1.95 -14.38 -9.33
C THR A 170 1.75 -15.25 -10.57
N LEU A 171 2.84 -15.74 -11.16
CA LEU A 171 2.82 -16.60 -12.33
C LEU A 171 2.07 -17.89 -12.05
N ILE A 172 2.35 -18.56 -10.93
CA ILE A 172 1.68 -19.82 -10.56
C ILE A 172 0.20 -19.57 -10.27
N MET A 173 -0.13 -18.58 -9.43
CA MET A 173 -1.52 -18.31 -9.04
C MET A 173 -2.38 -17.90 -10.23
N CYS A 174 -1.88 -17.01 -11.10
CA CYS A 174 -2.63 -16.61 -12.29
C CYS A 174 -2.73 -17.75 -13.30
N LYS A 175 -1.67 -18.54 -13.50
CA LYS A 175 -1.71 -19.67 -14.43
C LYS A 175 -2.67 -20.77 -13.97
N MET A 176 -2.69 -21.05 -12.68
CA MET A 176 -3.62 -22.02 -12.08
C MET A 176 -5.08 -21.56 -12.18
N GLY A 177 -5.35 -20.25 -12.25
CA GLY A 177 -6.67 -19.72 -12.61
C GLY A 177 -7.80 -20.26 -11.72
N ALA A 178 -8.80 -20.90 -12.34
CA ALA A 178 -9.98 -21.43 -11.63
C ALA A 178 -9.64 -22.46 -10.53
N PRO A 179 -8.76 -23.46 -10.74
CA PRO A 179 -8.25 -24.31 -9.66
C PRO A 179 -7.66 -23.54 -8.48
N MET A 180 -6.97 -22.42 -8.70
CA MET A 180 -6.46 -21.59 -7.60
C MET A 180 -7.60 -20.87 -6.87
N VAL A 181 -8.63 -20.43 -7.59
CA VAL A 181 -9.84 -19.86 -6.98
C VAL A 181 -10.51 -20.89 -6.05
N ASP A 182 -10.62 -22.14 -6.48
CA ASP A 182 -11.23 -23.20 -5.68
C ASP A 182 -10.35 -23.60 -4.49
N LEU A 183 -9.03 -23.63 -4.68
CA LEU A 183 -8.06 -23.91 -3.62
C LEU A 183 -8.03 -22.79 -2.56
N ILE A 184 -8.12 -21.53 -2.98
CA ILE A 184 -8.30 -20.40 -2.07
C ILE A 184 -9.62 -20.54 -1.31
N LYS A 185 -10.72 -20.88 -1.96
CA LYS A 185 -12.01 -21.10 -1.29
C LYS A 185 -11.97 -22.25 -0.29
N SER A 186 -11.26 -23.34 -0.60
CA SER A 186 -11.23 -24.54 0.24
C SER A 186 -10.26 -24.45 1.42
N TYR A 187 -9.09 -23.83 1.22
CA TYR A 187 -8.04 -23.74 2.24
C TYR A 187 -8.02 -22.41 2.99
N LEU A 188 -8.60 -21.36 2.39
CA LEU A 188 -8.76 -20.04 2.99
C LEU A 188 -10.23 -19.60 2.95
N PRO A 189 -11.19 -20.40 3.45
CA PRO A 189 -12.56 -19.94 3.57
C PRO A 189 -12.57 -18.70 4.47
N MET A 190 -13.35 -17.67 4.09
CA MET A 190 -13.43 -16.41 4.84
C MET A 190 -13.83 -16.63 6.31
N ASP A 191 -14.62 -17.68 6.56
CA ASP A 191 -15.11 -18.09 7.88
C ASP A 191 -14.15 -19.04 8.61
N GLY A 192 -13.05 -19.41 7.94
CA GLY A 192 -12.02 -20.28 8.48
C GLY A 192 -11.14 -19.56 9.49
N ILE A 193 -10.66 -20.30 10.49
CA ILE A 193 -9.81 -19.76 11.57
C ILE A 193 -8.59 -19.01 11.01
N ALA A 194 -7.96 -19.52 9.94
CA ALA A 194 -6.79 -18.89 9.33
C ALA A 194 -7.11 -17.51 8.72
N MET A 195 -8.18 -17.41 7.93
CA MET A 195 -8.61 -16.14 7.35
C MET A 195 -9.15 -15.21 8.44
N MET A 196 -10.03 -15.66 9.32
CA MET A 196 -10.53 -14.84 10.44
C MET A 196 -9.40 -14.30 11.30
N THR A 197 -8.37 -15.11 11.58
CA THR A 197 -7.18 -14.66 12.32
C THR A 197 -6.40 -13.62 11.53
N LEU A 198 -6.12 -13.87 10.25
CA LEU A 198 -5.41 -12.93 9.38
C LEU A 198 -6.18 -11.62 9.20
N PHE A 199 -7.50 -11.66 9.09
CA PHE A 199 -8.38 -10.51 9.00
C PHE A 199 -8.45 -9.73 10.31
N THR A 200 -8.59 -10.44 11.43
CA THR A 200 -8.61 -9.83 12.76
C THR A 200 -7.28 -9.16 13.06
N VAL A 201 -6.16 -9.84 12.85
CA VAL A 201 -4.81 -9.28 13.03
C VAL A 201 -4.54 -8.18 11.98
N GLY A 202 -4.97 -8.37 10.74
CA GLY A 202 -4.85 -7.38 9.67
C GLY A 202 -5.61 -6.10 9.97
N SER A 203 -6.78 -6.19 10.62
CA SER A 203 -7.56 -5.03 11.09
C SER A 203 -6.86 -4.20 12.16
N LEU A 204 -5.86 -4.79 12.85
CA LEU A 204 -5.04 -4.08 13.84
C LEU A 204 -3.86 -3.33 13.20
N LEU A 205 -3.43 -3.71 11.99
CA LEU A 205 -2.28 -3.08 11.32
C LEU A 205 -2.50 -1.58 11.03
N PRO A 206 -3.70 -1.09 10.64
CA PRO A 206 -3.99 0.35 10.61
C PRO A 206 -3.76 1.06 11.94
N CYS A 207 -4.13 0.44 13.07
CA CYS A 207 -3.90 1.01 14.40
C CYS A 207 -2.40 1.14 14.70
N VAL A 208 -1.60 0.14 14.32
CA VAL A 208 -0.13 0.20 14.45
C VAL A 208 0.45 1.32 13.58
N GLY A 209 -0.03 1.46 12.33
CA GLY A 209 0.40 2.54 11.45
C GLY A 209 0.10 3.93 12.03
N ILE A 210 -1.12 4.14 12.53
CA ILE A 210 -1.51 5.39 13.20
C ILE A 210 -0.64 5.62 14.44
N ALA A 211 -0.36 4.59 15.23
CA ALA A 211 0.51 4.70 16.41
C ALA A 211 1.95 5.09 16.06
N ILE A 212 2.51 4.57 14.96
CA ILE A 212 3.85 4.95 14.50
C ILE A 212 3.87 6.41 14.03
N LEU A 213 2.86 6.85 13.27
CA LEU A 213 2.73 8.26 12.87
C LEU A 213 2.60 9.18 14.07
N LEU A 214 1.76 8.81 15.05
CA LEU A 214 1.62 9.57 16.29
C LEU A 214 2.93 9.64 17.04
N LYS A 215 3.68 8.53 17.15
CA LYS A 215 5.01 8.53 17.77
C LYS A 215 5.99 9.47 17.05
N GLN A 216 5.86 9.66 15.74
CA GLN A 216 6.71 10.56 14.97
C GLN A 216 6.28 12.03 15.07
N ILE A 217 4.97 12.30 15.15
CA ILE A 217 4.40 13.65 15.12
C ILE A 217 4.25 14.25 16.53
N VAL A 218 3.89 13.44 17.51
CA VAL A 218 3.68 13.86 18.90
C VAL A 218 5.04 14.02 19.56
N THR A 219 5.38 15.26 19.89
CA THR A 219 6.59 15.59 20.65
C THR A 219 6.29 15.83 22.12
N LYS A 220 5.08 16.32 22.42
CA LYS A 220 4.60 16.63 23.77
C LYS A 220 3.22 16.01 23.99
N ALA A 221 2.87 15.73 25.25
CA ALA A 221 1.55 15.20 25.60
C ALA A 221 0.37 16.06 25.08
N ILE A 222 0.58 17.38 24.96
CA ILE A 222 -0.40 18.33 24.42
C ILE A 222 -0.69 18.09 22.92
N ASP A 223 0.27 17.54 22.16
CA ASP A 223 0.09 17.28 20.72
C ASP A 223 -0.94 16.16 20.47
N PHE A 224 -1.32 15.38 21.51
CA PHE A 224 -2.43 14.42 21.43
C PHE A 224 -3.81 15.07 21.41
N ILE A 225 -3.97 16.29 21.93
CA ILE A 225 -5.26 16.98 22.02
C ILE A 225 -5.91 17.13 20.62
N PRO A 226 -5.25 17.69 19.59
CA PRO A 226 -5.85 17.82 18.27
C PRO A 226 -6.15 16.45 17.63
N PHE A 227 -5.34 15.41 17.92
CA PHE A 227 -5.61 14.06 17.45
C PHE A 227 -6.90 13.49 18.04
N PHE A 228 -7.05 13.50 19.37
CA PHE A 228 -8.26 12.97 20.02
C PHE A 228 -9.52 13.79 19.69
N PHE A 229 -9.36 15.10 19.55
CA PHE A 229 -10.45 15.98 19.09
C PHE A 229 -10.91 15.60 17.68
N GLY A 230 -9.98 15.51 16.73
CA GLY A 230 -10.29 15.12 15.35
C GLY A 230 -10.86 13.71 15.24
N PHE A 231 -10.32 12.75 16.00
CA PHE A 231 -10.80 11.37 16.06
C PHE A 231 -12.26 11.29 16.54
N THR A 232 -12.58 11.99 17.63
CA THR A 232 -13.93 12.05 18.19
C THR A 232 -14.90 12.73 17.23
N LEU A 233 -14.47 13.84 16.60
CA LEU A 233 -15.27 14.59 15.65
C LEU A 233 -15.61 13.78 14.39
N ALA A 234 -14.62 13.08 13.84
CA ALA A 234 -14.80 12.23 12.66
C ALA A 234 -15.81 11.11 12.93
N ALA A 235 -15.73 10.46 14.09
CA ALA A 235 -16.66 9.41 14.50
C ALA A 235 -18.08 9.95 14.76
N ALA A 236 -18.21 11.10 15.44
CA ALA A 236 -19.51 11.68 15.80
C ALA A 236 -20.28 12.23 14.59
N LEU A 237 -19.58 12.83 13.63
CA LEU A 237 -20.19 13.49 12.47
C LEU A 237 -20.20 12.63 11.20
N GLY A 238 -19.63 11.41 11.25
CA GLY A 238 -19.56 10.51 10.09
C GLY A 238 -18.77 11.10 8.91
N ILE A 239 -17.75 11.92 9.21
CA ILE A 239 -17.00 12.66 8.19
C ILE A 239 -16.03 11.72 7.46
N ASN A 240 -16.05 11.72 6.13
CA ASN A 240 -15.11 10.93 5.32
C ASN A 240 -13.68 11.52 5.34
N LEU A 241 -12.69 10.74 4.89
CA LEU A 241 -11.27 11.12 4.94
C LEU A 241 -10.98 12.45 4.21
N VAL A 242 -11.65 12.71 3.09
CA VAL A 242 -11.44 13.93 2.29
C VAL A 242 -11.91 15.16 3.07
N SER A 243 -13.13 15.12 3.59
CA SER A 243 -13.69 16.20 4.40
C SER A 243 -12.89 16.41 5.69
N ALA A 244 -12.45 15.33 6.35
CA ALA A 244 -11.59 15.42 7.52
C ALA A 244 -10.25 16.09 7.19
N THR A 245 -9.66 15.81 6.02
CA THR A 245 -8.42 16.43 5.56
C THR A 245 -8.57 17.93 5.33
N ILE A 246 -9.68 18.37 4.74
CA ILE A 246 -9.95 19.80 4.51
C ILE A 246 -10.10 20.53 5.85
N ILE A 247 -10.87 19.97 6.79
CA ILE A 247 -11.07 20.55 8.12
C ILE A 247 -9.74 20.61 8.89
N ALA A 248 -8.98 19.51 8.91
CA ALA A 248 -7.67 19.46 9.56
C ALA A 248 -6.68 20.45 8.92
N GLY A 249 -6.72 20.60 7.59
CA GLY A 249 -5.92 21.56 6.85
C GLY A 249 -6.20 23.01 7.26
N MET A 250 -7.47 23.36 7.47
CA MET A 250 -7.84 24.69 7.98
C MET A 250 -7.24 24.95 9.37
N PHE A 251 -7.40 24.01 10.31
CA PHE A 251 -6.82 24.12 11.66
C PHE A 251 -5.29 24.19 11.62
N ALA A 252 -4.65 23.39 10.77
CA ALA A 252 -3.20 23.41 10.59
C ALA A 252 -2.71 24.77 10.08
N LEU A 253 -3.41 25.38 9.12
CA LEU A 253 -3.05 26.66 8.54
C LEU A 253 -3.24 27.82 9.53
N ILE A 254 -4.32 27.78 10.34
CA ILE A 254 -4.53 28.72 11.44
C ILE A 254 -3.41 28.60 12.47
N ASN A 255 -3.10 27.38 12.92
CA ASN A 255 -2.07 27.14 13.94
C ASN A 255 -0.68 27.53 13.41
N TYR A 256 -0.38 27.25 12.14
CA TYR A 256 0.83 27.71 11.47
C TYR A 256 0.94 29.23 11.47
N ARG A 257 -0.14 29.96 11.09
CA ARG A 257 -0.15 31.42 11.14
C ARG A 257 0.07 31.97 12.55
N ILE A 258 -0.60 31.42 13.56
CA ILE A 258 -0.42 31.82 14.95
C ILE A 258 1.04 31.63 15.39
N LYS A 259 1.63 30.46 15.10
CA LYS A 259 3.01 30.15 15.46
C LYS A 259 4.02 31.07 14.75
N MET A 260 3.79 31.38 13.48
CA MET A 260 4.60 32.35 12.73
C MET A 260 4.50 33.77 13.30
N LEU A 261 3.31 34.20 13.73
CA LEU A 261 3.13 35.50 14.38
C LEU A 261 3.84 35.57 15.73
N THR A 262 3.79 34.49 16.53
CA THR A 262 4.53 34.43 17.80
C THR A 262 6.03 34.51 17.57
N LEU A 263 6.56 33.78 16.59
CA LEU A 263 7.99 33.81 16.22
C LEU A 263 8.43 35.23 15.80
N ASN A 264 7.67 35.88 14.91
CA ASN A 264 7.96 37.25 14.48
C ASN A 264 7.88 38.26 15.63
N LYS A 265 6.97 38.05 16.60
CA LYS A 265 6.85 38.92 17.77
C LYS A 265 8.05 38.76 18.73
N THR A 266 8.57 37.54 18.91
CA THR A 266 9.80 37.33 19.69
C THR A 266 11.03 37.96 19.06
N VAL A 267 11.15 37.97 17.73
CA VAL A 267 12.28 38.63 17.04
C VAL A 267 12.21 40.15 17.19
N ALA A 268 11.01 40.73 17.12
CA ALA A 268 10.84 42.17 17.35
C ALA A 268 11.15 42.60 18.80
N VAL A 269 10.89 41.73 19.78
CA VAL A 269 11.19 42.02 21.20
C VAL A 269 12.68 41.83 21.52
N SER A 270 13.38 40.90 20.86
CA SER A 270 14.84 40.77 21.02
C SER A 270 15.60 41.93 20.40
N ASP A 271 15.12 42.50 19.28
CA ASP A 271 15.72 43.71 18.69
C ASP A 271 15.47 44.94 19.59
N ASP A 272 14.33 45.04 20.29
CA ASP A 272 14.04 46.14 21.22
C ASP A 272 14.79 46.04 22.57
N GLU A 273 15.17 44.84 23.03
CA GLU A 273 15.95 44.65 24.28
C GLU A 273 17.45 44.96 24.12
N ASP A 274 18.03 44.74 22.92
CA ASP A 274 19.43 45.07 22.64
C ASP A 274 19.66 46.59 22.48
N ASP A 275 18.63 47.38 22.14
CA ASP A 275 18.71 48.84 21.99
C ASP A 275 18.48 49.62 23.32
N GLU A 276 18.01 48.98 24.39
CA GLU A 276 17.78 49.61 25.71
C GLU A 276 18.94 49.42 26.72
N GLU A 277 19.97 48.61 26.43
CA GLU A 277 21.16 48.46 27.29
C GLU A 277 22.27 49.51 27.04
N ASP A 278 22.11 50.43 26.07
CA ASP A 278 23.14 51.38 25.62
C ASP A 278 22.90 52.87 26.01
N ILE A 279 22.08 53.17 27.03
CA ILE A 279 21.85 54.54 27.56
C ILE A 279 22.38 54.76 28.99
#